data_AF-A0AAV6GWZ6-F1
#
_entry.id   AF-A0AAV6GWZ6-F1
#
_cell.length_a   1.000
_cell.length_b   1.000
_cell.length_c   1.000
_cell.angle_alpha   90.00
_cell.angle_beta   90.00
_cell.angle_gamma   90.00
#
_symmetry.space_group_name_H-M   'P 1'
#
loop_
_entity.id
_entity.type
_entity.pdbx_description
1 polymer ?
#
loop_
_entity_poly.entity_id
_entity_poly.type
_entity_poly.pdbx_seq_one_letter_code
_entity_poly.pdbx_strand_id
1 'polypeptide(L)'
;MKWSAIHLLTFIGLTSCVTSELTGQGLDIAFLMDGSGSVGADNFIVMKTFVKNLTASLLEFNTSFAFVQYSSGTTIHVNFHQFQRTGWENQVDSISQIGSNTYTAGAIQTVVNDLFDSSAGARPNAHRILIVLTDGQSSDTSTYPSATALADRKNITRYAIGIGNVFDSQSATDELRSIASSPESDYVFKVDSFEALDKIISSLVKRITVIEATVMRRQIVRVELQVNLTFDLNNTVVQDEILNQIKLKLQEQGLPSNTKLSWIKQPDGQIFHKKYNEKSVKEQKKSKDEF
;
A
#
# COMPACT_ATOMS: atom_id res chain seq x y z
N MET A 1 23.37 6.71 -48.13
CA MET A 1 22.40 7.82 -47.94
C MET A 1 21.94 7.78 -46.50
N LYS A 2 22.31 8.79 -45.71
CA LYS A 2 21.82 8.95 -44.33
C LYS A 2 20.37 9.46 -44.42
N TRP A 3 19.42 8.65 -43.99
CA TRP A 3 18.03 9.07 -43.87
C TRP A 3 17.95 10.09 -42.73
N SER A 4 17.60 11.34 -43.06
CA SER A 4 17.35 12.41 -42.09
C SER A 4 16.10 12.06 -41.29
N ALA A 5 16.19 12.14 -39.96
CA ALA A 5 15.10 11.88 -39.01
C ALA A 5 13.83 12.73 -39.28
N ILE A 6 13.95 13.78 -40.11
CA ILE A 6 12.86 14.69 -40.50
C ILE A 6 11.92 14.04 -41.54
N HIS A 7 12.30 12.95 -42.21
CA HIS A 7 11.42 12.22 -43.14
C HIS A 7 10.65 11.05 -42.50
N LEU A 8 10.79 10.81 -41.19
CA LEU A 8 9.93 9.87 -40.45
C LEU A 8 8.56 10.48 -40.07
N LEU A 9 8.36 11.76 -40.39
CA LEU A 9 7.36 12.64 -39.78
C LEU A 9 6.00 12.71 -40.48
N THR A 10 5.78 11.99 -41.58
CA THR A 10 4.57 12.26 -42.40
C THR A 10 3.38 11.33 -42.22
N PHE A 11 3.48 10.11 -41.68
CA PHE A 11 2.27 9.29 -41.46
C PHE A 11 2.54 8.16 -40.45
N ILE A 12 2.63 8.51 -39.16
CA ILE A 12 2.31 7.50 -38.15
C ILE A 12 0.78 7.52 -38.03
N GLY A 13 0.11 6.61 -38.75
CA GLY A 13 -1.33 6.38 -38.67
C GLY A 13 -1.75 5.79 -37.32
N LEU A 14 -1.39 6.47 -36.24
CA LEU A 14 -1.68 6.11 -34.86
C LEU A 14 -3.16 6.39 -34.58
N THR A 15 -4.02 5.45 -34.94
CA THR A 15 -5.33 5.35 -34.28
C THR A 15 -5.09 4.72 -32.93
N SER A 16 -5.02 5.54 -31.89
CA SER A 16 -4.98 5.06 -30.52
C SER A 16 -6.36 5.11 -29.89
N CYS A 17 -6.80 3.96 -29.36
CA CYS A 17 -7.89 3.92 -28.40
C CYS A 17 -7.28 4.21 -27.03
N VAL A 18 -7.76 5.27 -26.38
CA VAL A 18 -7.40 5.62 -25.02
C VAL A 18 -8.52 5.16 -24.12
N THR A 19 -8.32 4.05 -23.41
CA THR A 19 -9.26 3.62 -22.36
C THR A 19 -8.70 4.02 -21.01
N SER A 20 -9.47 4.78 -20.25
CA SER A 20 -9.09 5.15 -18.90
C SER A 20 -9.78 4.24 -17.89
N GLU A 21 -9.01 3.51 -17.09
CA GLU A 21 -9.51 2.70 -15.98
C GLU A 21 -9.14 3.39 -14.66
N LEU A 22 -10.13 3.59 -13.78
CA LEU A 22 -9.87 3.94 -12.38
C LEU A 22 -9.29 2.70 -11.71
N THR A 23 -8.06 2.80 -11.20
CA THR A 23 -7.35 1.61 -10.71
C THR A 23 -7.62 1.24 -9.27
N GLY A 24 -8.19 2.16 -8.48
CA GLY A 24 -8.52 1.88 -7.10
C GLY A 24 -9.86 1.17 -7.01
N GLN A 25 -9.87 -0.10 -6.62
CA GLN A 25 -11.10 -0.79 -6.19
C GLN A 25 -11.19 -0.90 -4.67
N GLY A 26 -10.62 0.07 -3.94
CA GLY A 26 -10.71 0.13 -2.49
C GLY A 26 -9.43 -0.21 -1.74
N LEU A 27 -9.58 -0.50 -0.45
CA LEU A 27 -8.50 -0.84 0.48
C LEU A 27 -8.70 -2.24 1.06
N ASP A 28 -7.66 -3.07 1.06
CA ASP A 28 -7.64 -4.32 1.82
C ASP A 28 -6.73 -4.12 3.03
N ILE A 29 -7.34 -4.06 4.23
CA ILE A 29 -6.65 -3.71 5.47
C ILE A 29 -6.60 -4.93 6.39
N ALA A 30 -5.41 -5.44 6.66
CA ALA A 30 -5.19 -6.51 7.63
C ALA A 30 -4.68 -5.93 8.95
N PHE A 31 -5.35 -6.29 10.05
CA PHE A 31 -4.86 -6.07 11.40
C PHE A 31 -4.08 -7.29 11.86
N LEU A 32 -2.83 -7.09 12.25
CA LEU A 32 -1.97 -8.11 12.84
C LEU A 32 -1.74 -7.75 14.31
N MET A 33 -2.53 -8.37 15.17
CA MET A 33 -2.58 -8.10 16.62
C MET A 33 -1.62 -9.02 17.36
N ASP A 34 -0.73 -8.44 18.14
CA ASP A 34 0.10 -9.18 19.10
C ASP A 34 -0.79 -9.75 20.22
N GLY A 35 -0.83 -11.07 20.28
CA GLY A 35 -1.51 -11.86 21.30
C GLY A 35 -0.54 -12.62 22.18
N SER A 36 0.72 -12.19 22.26
CA SER A 36 1.73 -12.73 23.16
C SER A 36 1.35 -12.55 24.63
N GLY A 37 2.07 -13.24 25.51
CA GLY A 37 1.83 -13.20 26.95
C GLY A 37 2.15 -11.84 27.59
N SER A 38 3.06 -11.04 27.01
CA SER A 38 3.42 -9.71 27.53
C SER A 38 2.25 -8.74 27.51
N VAL A 39 1.39 -8.85 26.48
CA VAL A 39 0.22 -7.99 26.33
C VAL A 39 -0.69 -8.09 27.55
N GLY A 40 -0.99 -9.32 28.01
CA GLY A 40 -1.97 -9.57 29.06
C GLY A 40 -3.43 -9.43 28.60
N ALA A 41 -4.35 -10.16 29.26
CA ALA A 41 -5.73 -10.33 28.80
C ALA A 41 -6.53 -9.01 28.73
N ASP A 42 -6.40 -8.15 29.75
CA ASP A 42 -7.13 -6.88 29.81
C ASP A 42 -6.68 -5.92 28.71
N ASN A 43 -5.37 -5.80 28.48
CA ASN A 43 -4.82 -4.99 27.40
C ASN A 43 -5.17 -5.55 26.02
N PHE A 44 -5.26 -6.89 25.87
CA PHE A 44 -5.72 -7.49 24.62
C PHE A 44 -7.17 -7.09 24.32
N ILE A 45 -8.04 -6.94 25.32
CA ILE A 45 -9.40 -6.40 25.16
C ILE A 45 -9.36 -4.93 24.70
N VAL A 46 -8.46 -4.11 25.27
CA VAL A 46 -8.27 -2.71 24.83
C VAL A 46 -7.76 -2.66 23.38
N MET A 47 -6.81 -3.53 23.01
CA MET A 47 -6.31 -3.65 21.63
C MET A 47 -7.43 -4.01 20.65
N LYS A 48 -8.29 -4.99 20.99
CA LYS A 48 -9.48 -5.32 20.19
C LYS A 48 -10.42 -4.12 20.05
N THR A 49 -10.62 -3.36 21.11
CA THR A 49 -11.45 -2.14 21.09
C THR A 49 -10.88 -1.10 20.14
N PHE A 50 -9.57 -0.85 20.17
CA PHE A 50 -8.89 0.02 19.20
C PHE A 50 -9.09 -0.45 17.76
N VAL A 51 -8.90 -1.75 17.48
CA VAL A 51 -9.12 -2.34 16.14
C VAL A 51 -10.57 -2.11 15.68
N LYS A 52 -11.55 -2.27 16.59
CA LYS A 52 -12.95 -1.95 16.28
C LYS A 52 -13.15 -0.48 15.96
N ASN A 53 -12.65 0.43 16.79
CA ASN A 53 -12.82 1.87 16.58
C ASN A 53 -12.20 2.35 15.26
N LEU A 54 -11.00 1.83 14.91
CA LEU A 54 -10.36 2.17 13.63
C LEU A 54 -11.11 1.56 12.44
N THR A 55 -11.56 0.31 12.56
CA THR A 55 -12.37 -0.35 11.52
C THR A 55 -13.64 0.45 11.25
N ALA A 56 -14.39 0.80 12.30
CA ALA A 56 -15.62 1.58 12.20
C ALA A 56 -15.40 2.92 11.49
N SER A 57 -14.29 3.60 11.77
CA SER A 57 -13.91 4.87 11.14
C SER A 57 -13.54 4.74 9.65
N LEU A 58 -13.33 3.52 9.16
CA LEU A 58 -12.91 3.23 7.78
C LEU A 58 -13.96 2.41 6.99
N LEU A 59 -15.11 2.10 7.59
CA LEU A 59 -16.19 1.31 6.98
C LEU A 59 -16.91 2.05 5.85
N GLU A 60 -16.93 3.39 5.88
CA GLU A 60 -17.58 4.22 4.86
C GLU A 60 -16.86 4.17 3.50
N PHE A 61 -15.59 3.77 3.49
CA PHE A 61 -14.80 3.57 2.28
C PHE A 61 -15.03 2.18 1.68
N ASN A 62 -14.55 1.98 0.46
CA ASN A 62 -14.55 0.67 -0.18
C ASN A 62 -13.48 -0.26 0.44
N THR A 63 -13.60 -0.55 1.72
CA THR A 63 -12.61 -1.29 2.50
C THR A 63 -13.08 -2.72 2.77
N SER A 64 -12.16 -3.69 2.62
CA SER A 64 -12.30 -5.04 3.18
C SER A 64 -11.27 -5.22 4.27
N PHE A 65 -11.65 -5.88 5.37
CA PHE A 65 -10.80 -6.04 6.54
C PHE A 65 -10.46 -7.50 6.77
N ALA A 66 -9.33 -7.72 7.43
CA ALA A 66 -8.96 -9.02 7.95
C ALA A 66 -8.39 -8.87 9.36
N PHE A 67 -8.71 -9.83 10.22
CA PHE A 67 -8.30 -9.82 11.62
C PHE A 67 -7.42 -11.03 11.89
N VAL A 68 -6.16 -10.76 12.22
CA VAL A 68 -5.13 -11.76 12.44
C VAL A 68 -4.54 -11.53 13.83
N GLN A 69 -4.26 -12.62 14.52
CA GLN A 69 -3.53 -12.59 15.78
C GLN A 69 -2.25 -13.40 15.63
N TYR A 70 -1.19 -12.98 16.31
CA TYR A 70 0.04 -13.76 16.38
C TYR A 70 0.61 -13.84 17.80
N SER A 71 1.40 -14.87 18.04
CA SER A 71 2.29 -15.02 19.19
C SER A 71 3.45 -15.95 18.77
N SER A 72 3.51 -17.18 19.27
CA SER A 72 4.35 -18.28 18.75
C SER A 72 3.90 -18.82 17.40
N GLY A 73 2.63 -18.58 17.05
CA GLY A 73 2.07 -18.90 15.75
C GLY A 73 1.10 -17.81 15.30
N THR A 74 0.65 -17.89 14.06
CA THR A 74 -0.22 -16.89 13.42
C THR A 74 -1.57 -17.50 13.11
N THR A 75 -2.65 -16.86 13.54
CA THR A 75 -4.03 -17.30 13.28
C THR A 75 -4.80 -16.20 12.55
N ILE A 76 -5.27 -16.51 11.35
CA ILE A 76 -6.20 -15.67 10.59
C ILE A 76 -7.61 -15.98 11.09
N HIS A 77 -8.18 -15.08 11.90
CA HIS A 77 -9.53 -15.25 12.46
C HIS A 77 -10.62 -14.89 11.45
N VAL A 78 -10.34 -13.85 10.66
CA VAL A 78 -11.20 -13.41 9.55
C VAL A 78 -10.32 -13.00 8.39
N ASN A 79 -10.51 -13.62 7.22
CA ASN A 79 -9.89 -13.17 5.97
C ASN A 79 -10.80 -12.21 5.19
N PHE A 80 -10.29 -11.63 4.10
CA PHE A 80 -11.03 -10.65 3.29
C PHE A 80 -12.31 -11.21 2.66
N HIS A 81 -12.36 -12.53 2.41
CA HIS A 81 -13.57 -13.21 1.90
C HIS A 81 -14.65 -13.38 2.99
N GLN A 82 -14.24 -13.62 4.24
CA GLN A 82 -15.13 -13.85 5.38
C GLN A 82 -15.64 -12.55 6.01
N PHE A 83 -14.98 -11.42 5.75
CA PHE A 83 -15.37 -10.14 6.32
C PHE A 83 -16.76 -9.71 5.83
N GLN A 84 -17.62 -9.36 6.78
CA GLN A 84 -18.97 -8.88 6.53
C GLN A 84 -19.13 -7.50 7.17
N ARG A 85 -19.75 -6.55 6.45
CA ARG A 85 -19.97 -5.20 6.99
C ARG A 85 -20.92 -5.16 8.20
N THR A 86 -21.70 -6.21 8.41
CA THR A 86 -22.61 -6.35 9.56
C THR A 86 -22.08 -7.40 10.51
N GLY A 87 -21.98 -7.08 11.80
CA GLY A 87 -21.61 -8.05 12.83
C GLY A 87 -20.13 -8.43 12.86
N TRP A 88 -19.26 -7.69 12.16
CA TRP A 88 -17.80 -7.87 12.22
C TRP A 88 -17.25 -7.59 13.62
N GLU A 89 -17.93 -6.75 14.41
CA GLU A 89 -17.58 -6.47 15.79
C GLU A 89 -17.56 -7.75 16.63
N ASN A 90 -18.55 -8.62 16.44
CA ASN A 90 -18.64 -9.91 17.12
C ASN A 90 -17.51 -10.85 16.67
N GLN A 91 -17.10 -10.78 15.40
CA GLN A 91 -15.96 -11.56 14.92
C GLN A 91 -14.69 -11.14 15.64
N VAL A 92 -14.44 -9.84 15.82
CA VAL A 92 -13.30 -9.32 16.60
C VAL A 92 -13.44 -9.72 18.07
N ASP A 93 -14.61 -9.52 18.68
CA ASP A 93 -14.83 -9.79 20.10
C ASP A 93 -14.60 -11.26 20.47
N SER A 94 -14.92 -12.19 19.56
CA SER A 94 -14.72 -13.63 19.73
C SER A 94 -13.24 -14.07 19.77
N ILE A 95 -12.32 -13.20 19.33
CA ILE A 95 -10.89 -13.52 19.27
C ILE A 95 -10.35 -13.64 20.69
N SER A 96 -9.92 -14.85 21.05
CA SER A 96 -9.25 -15.17 22.33
C SER A 96 -7.74 -15.01 22.19
N GLN A 97 -7.10 -14.42 23.20
CA GLN A 97 -5.64 -14.26 23.23
C GLN A 97 -4.94 -15.63 23.25
N ILE A 98 -3.84 -15.77 22.49
CA ILE A 98 -3.07 -17.01 22.43
C ILE A 98 -2.13 -17.17 23.65
N GLY A 99 -1.43 -16.11 24.07
CA GLY A 99 -0.64 -16.07 25.30
C GLY A 99 0.67 -16.85 25.24
N SER A 100 1.57 -16.51 24.31
CA SER A 100 2.89 -17.16 24.16
C SER A 100 4.00 -16.15 23.82
N ASN A 101 5.08 -16.56 23.17
CA ASN A 101 6.15 -15.67 22.70
C ASN A 101 5.67 -14.74 21.57
N THR A 102 6.57 -13.89 21.06
CA THR A 102 6.28 -12.89 20.02
C THR A 102 7.10 -13.22 18.76
N TYR A 103 6.48 -13.73 17.70
CA TYR A 103 7.13 -14.02 16.40
C TYR A 103 6.54 -13.15 15.29
N THR A 104 6.87 -11.86 15.34
CA THR A 104 6.30 -10.83 14.47
C THR A 104 6.73 -10.98 13.01
N ALA A 105 7.99 -11.30 12.72
CA ALA A 105 8.46 -11.38 11.34
C ALA A 105 7.85 -12.59 10.62
N GLY A 106 7.74 -13.74 11.29
CA GLY A 106 7.01 -14.91 10.80
C GLY A 106 5.53 -14.60 10.55
N ALA A 107 4.90 -13.84 11.45
CA ALA A 107 3.51 -13.44 11.28
C ALA A 107 3.28 -12.51 10.08
N ILE A 108 4.20 -11.58 9.82
CA ILE A 108 4.19 -10.77 8.59
C ILE A 108 4.29 -11.67 7.36
N GLN A 109 5.16 -12.68 7.35
CA GLN A 109 5.28 -13.61 6.21
C GLN A 109 3.99 -14.37 5.95
N THR A 110 3.35 -14.92 7.00
CA THR A 110 2.05 -15.59 6.91
C THR A 110 0.99 -14.67 6.30
N VAL A 111 0.86 -13.45 6.81
CA VAL A 111 -0.12 -12.48 6.30
C VAL A 111 0.15 -12.13 4.83
N VAL A 112 1.42 -11.91 4.47
CA VAL A 112 1.79 -11.53 3.10
C VAL A 112 1.52 -12.67 2.11
N ASN A 113 1.78 -13.93 2.50
CA ASN A 113 1.60 -15.09 1.63
C ASN A 113 0.14 -15.54 1.56
N ASP A 114 -0.50 -15.69 2.71
CA ASP A 114 -1.74 -16.46 2.83
C ASP A 114 -2.97 -15.56 2.88
N LEU A 115 -2.83 -14.32 3.38
CA LEU A 115 -3.96 -13.40 3.53
C LEU A 115 -4.07 -12.40 2.39
N PHE A 116 -2.96 -11.83 1.91
CA PHE A 116 -2.93 -10.96 0.73
C PHE A 116 -2.89 -11.75 -0.59
N ASP A 117 -3.68 -12.82 -0.65
CA ASP A 117 -3.90 -13.65 -1.83
C ASP A 117 -5.37 -13.63 -2.24
N SER A 118 -5.63 -13.81 -3.54
CA SER A 118 -6.99 -13.84 -4.09
C SER A 118 -7.85 -14.96 -3.49
N SER A 119 -7.24 -16.09 -3.10
CA SER A 119 -7.93 -17.21 -2.44
C SER A 119 -8.47 -16.84 -1.05
N ALA A 120 -7.85 -15.85 -0.38
CA ALA A 120 -8.31 -15.29 0.89
C ALA A 120 -9.22 -14.06 0.71
N GLY A 121 -9.60 -13.73 -0.53
CA GLY A 121 -10.47 -12.61 -0.87
C GLY A 121 -9.77 -11.28 -1.12
N ALA A 122 -8.43 -11.26 -1.17
CA ALA A 122 -7.70 -10.03 -1.49
C ALA A 122 -7.99 -9.61 -2.94
N ARG A 123 -8.38 -8.35 -3.13
CA ARG A 123 -8.79 -7.81 -4.42
C ARG A 123 -7.55 -7.41 -5.23
N PRO A 124 -7.44 -7.82 -6.52
CA PRO A 124 -6.27 -7.51 -7.34
C PRO A 124 -5.95 -6.01 -7.48
N ASN A 125 -6.99 -5.17 -7.44
CA ASN A 125 -6.91 -3.72 -7.65
C ASN A 125 -7.12 -2.91 -6.35
N ALA A 126 -7.20 -3.55 -5.20
CA ALA A 126 -7.24 -2.84 -3.93
C ALA A 126 -5.82 -2.52 -3.45
N HIS A 127 -5.67 -1.37 -2.79
CA HIS A 127 -4.42 -1.05 -2.11
C HIS A 127 -4.34 -1.86 -0.81
N ARG A 128 -3.19 -2.50 -0.58
CA ARG A 128 -3.00 -3.42 0.53
C ARG A 128 -2.33 -2.70 1.70
N ILE A 129 -2.94 -2.79 2.88
CA ILE A 129 -2.44 -2.16 4.10
C ILE A 129 -2.35 -3.23 5.19
N LEU A 130 -1.19 -3.34 5.82
CA LEU A 130 -0.97 -4.14 7.01
C LEU A 130 -0.74 -3.21 8.20
N ILE A 131 -1.53 -3.36 9.26
CA ILE A 131 -1.37 -2.63 10.51
C ILE A 131 -0.92 -3.62 11.56
N VAL A 132 0.34 -3.52 12.00
CA VAL A 132 0.94 -4.36 13.04
C VAL A 132 0.83 -3.65 14.38
N LEU A 133 0.28 -4.33 15.38
CA LEU A 133 0.21 -3.87 16.76
C LEU A 133 1.07 -4.78 17.62
N THR A 134 1.99 -4.23 18.40
CA THR A 134 2.87 -5.02 19.29
C THR A 134 3.24 -4.25 20.55
N ASP A 135 3.45 -4.98 21.66
CA ASP A 135 3.83 -4.41 22.96
C ASP A 135 5.25 -4.80 23.41
N GLY A 136 5.99 -5.51 22.55
CA GLY A 136 7.24 -6.15 22.91
C GLY A 136 8.19 -6.34 21.74
N GLN A 137 9.39 -6.80 22.05
CA GLN A 137 10.39 -7.14 21.04
C GLN A 137 10.14 -8.55 20.52
N SER A 138 10.27 -8.73 19.21
CA SER A 138 10.09 -10.05 18.61
C SER A 138 11.25 -10.99 18.95
N SER A 139 10.95 -12.28 18.99
CA SER A 139 11.91 -13.38 19.14
C SER A 139 12.58 -13.80 17.81
N ASP A 140 12.13 -13.23 16.69
CA ASP A 140 12.57 -13.57 15.33
C ASP A 140 13.11 -12.38 14.51
N THR A 141 13.65 -11.37 15.20
CA THR A 141 14.09 -10.08 14.60
C THR A 141 15.05 -10.23 13.42
N SER A 142 15.87 -11.29 13.41
CA SER A 142 16.81 -11.59 12.31
C SER A 142 16.12 -11.87 10.97
N THR A 143 14.82 -12.16 10.97
CA THR A 143 14.04 -12.50 9.77
C THR A 143 13.19 -11.36 9.22
N TYR A 144 13.20 -10.17 9.85
CA TYR A 144 12.51 -9.01 9.31
C TYR A 144 12.91 -8.64 7.87
N PRO A 145 14.21 -8.64 7.48
CA PRO A 145 14.59 -8.25 6.12
C PRO A 145 13.92 -9.10 5.03
N SER A 146 13.74 -10.40 5.26
CA SER A 146 13.07 -11.28 4.29
C SER A 146 11.55 -11.08 4.30
N ALA A 147 10.96 -10.91 5.48
CA ALA A 147 9.52 -10.67 5.65
C ALA A 147 9.07 -9.35 5.01
N THR A 148 9.80 -8.27 5.24
CA THR A 148 9.42 -6.94 4.75
C THR A 148 9.76 -6.77 3.27
N ALA A 149 10.85 -7.35 2.78
CA ALA A 149 11.11 -7.41 1.34
C ALA A 149 10.01 -8.17 0.58
N LEU A 150 9.43 -9.22 1.18
CA LEU A 150 8.28 -9.92 0.61
C LEU A 150 7.04 -9.03 0.57
N ALA A 151 6.76 -8.29 1.64
CA ALA A 151 5.67 -7.33 1.68
C ALA A 151 5.83 -6.19 0.65
N ASP A 152 7.05 -5.68 0.49
CA ASP A 152 7.39 -4.64 -0.50
C ASP A 152 7.17 -5.13 -1.94
N ARG A 153 7.59 -6.36 -2.26
CA ARG A 153 7.32 -6.97 -3.58
C ARG A 153 5.83 -7.10 -3.89
N LYS A 154 4.99 -7.32 -2.87
CA LYS A 154 3.52 -7.36 -3.00
C LYS A 154 2.86 -5.97 -2.88
N ASN A 155 3.65 -4.89 -2.81
CA ASN A 155 3.20 -3.51 -2.68
C ASN A 155 2.25 -3.30 -1.49
N ILE A 156 2.60 -3.87 -0.33
CA ILE A 156 1.82 -3.76 0.91
C ILE A 156 2.39 -2.60 1.74
N THR A 157 1.56 -1.59 2.00
CA THR A 157 1.88 -0.52 2.95
C THR A 157 1.77 -1.05 4.38
N ARG A 158 2.78 -0.82 5.20
CA ARG A 158 2.85 -1.35 6.56
C ARG A 158 2.88 -0.22 7.58
N TYR A 159 1.96 -0.24 8.53
CA TYR A 159 1.99 0.57 9.74
C TYR A 159 2.48 -0.29 10.91
N ALA A 160 3.38 0.26 11.72
CA ALA A 160 3.84 -0.37 12.96
C ALA A 160 3.39 0.49 14.15
N ILE A 161 2.59 -0.10 15.04
CA ILE A 161 2.09 0.53 16.26
C ILE A 161 2.76 -0.19 17.44
N GLY A 162 3.73 0.47 18.05
CA GLY A 162 4.37 0.02 19.29
C GLY A 162 3.66 0.58 20.51
N ILE A 163 3.30 -0.30 21.44
CA ILE A 163 2.53 0.03 22.64
C ILE A 163 3.41 -0.16 23.87
N GLY A 164 3.41 0.82 24.77
CA GLY A 164 4.19 0.78 26.00
C GLY A 164 5.60 1.33 25.86
N ASN A 165 6.23 1.55 27.01
CA ASN A 165 7.53 2.21 27.11
C ASN A 165 8.72 1.35 26.63
N VAL A 166 8.49 0.08 26.24
CA VAL A 166 9.55 -0.78 25.68
C VAL A 166 10.17 -0.14 24.42
N PHE A 167 9.36 0.64 23.69
CA PHE A 167 9.74 1.36 22.47
C PHE A 167 10.39 2.73 22.72
N ASP A 168 10.73 3.06 23.96
CA ASP A 168 11.65 4.16 24.27
C ASP A 168 13.12 3.76 24.08
N SER A 169 13.40 2.46 24.08
CA SER A 169 14.71 1.94 23.71
C SER A 169 14.96 2.06 22.20
N GLN A 170 16.21 2.32 21.83
CA GLN A 170 16.62 2.46 20.43
C GLN A 170 16.40 1.15 19.66
N SER A 171 16.75 0.00 20.26
CA SER A 171 16.60 -1.31 19.62
C SER A 171 15.14 -1.66 19.33
N ALA A 172 14.21 -1.40 20.25
CA ALA A 172 12.79 -1.62 20.01
C ALA A 172 12.22 -0.62 18.99
N THR A 173 12.70 0.64 18.99
CA THR A 173 12.31 1.59 17.93
C THR A 173 12.80 1.12 16.56
N ASP A 174 14.02 0.57 16.46
CA ASP A 174 14.57 0.04 15.20
C ASP A 174 13.82 -1.19 14.68
N GLU A 175 13.23 -1.98 15.59
CA GLU A 175 12.32 -3.05 15.24
C GLU A 175 11.03 -2.52 14.57
N LEU A 176 10.38 -1.51 15.15
CA LEU A 176 9.20 -0.88 14.52
C LEU A 176 9.53 -0.30 13.15
N ARG A 177 10.72 0.31 13.01
CA ARG A 177 11.23 0.82 11.72
C ARG A 177 11.40 -0.29 10.69
N SER A 178 11.83 -1.47 11.14
CA SER A 178 12.01 -2.63 10.26
C SER A 178 10.67 -3.16 9.74
N ILE A 179 9.60 -3.04 10.54
CA ILE A 179 8.25 -3.43 10.16
C ILE A 179 7.62 -2.41 9.20
N ALA A 180 7.68 -1.13 9.55
CA ALA A 180 6.93 -0.07 8.86
C ALA A 180 7.43 0.19 7.42
N SER A 181 6.56 0.79 6.60
CA SER A 181 6.95 1.35 5.32
C SER A 181 7.71 2.68 5.49
N SER A 182 8.35 3.13 4.41
CA SER A 182 9.07 4.42 4.36
C SER A 182 8.20 5.57 3.82
N PRO A 183 8.36 6.80 4.33
CA PRO A 183 9.26 7.20 5.42
C PRO A 183 8.69 6.87 6.80
N GLU A 184 9.56 6.53 7.77
CA GLU A 184 9.20 6.14 9.13
C GLU A 184 8.17 7.07 9.80
N SER A 185 8.35 8.38 9.65
CA SER A 185 7.50 9.42 10.25
C SER A 185 6.02 9.32 9.87
N ASP A 186 5.72 8.55 8.81
CA ASP A 186 4.37 8.35 8.34
C ASP A 186 3.73 7.03 8.77
N TYR A 187 4.53 6.05 9.16
CA TYR A 187 4.09 4.67 9.31
C TYR A 187 4.43 4.04 10.67
N VAL A 188 5.31 4.67 11.46
CA VAL A 188 5.58 4.26 12.85
C VAL A 188 4.77 5.13 13.81
N PHE A 189 4.06 4.45 14.70
CA PHE A 189 3.31 5.05 15.80
C PHE A 189 3.80 4.43 17.11
N LYS A 190 4.11 5.28 18.09
CA LYS A 190 4.43 4.87 19.45
C LYS A 190 3.36 5.43 20.38
N VAL A 191 2.83 4.59 21.25
CA VAL A 191 1.85 4.98 22.27
C VAL A 191 2.32 4.49 23.64
N ASP A 192 2.20 5.35 24.64
CA ASP A 192 2.75 5.09 25.98
C ASP A 192 2.05 3.94 26.71
N SER A 193 0.79 3.66 26.36
CA SER A 193 -0.02 2.60 26.96
C SER A 193 -1.17 2.17 26.05
N PHE A 194 -1.84 1.07 26.40
CA PHE A 194 -3.01 0.58 25.67
C PHE A 194 -4.18 1.58 25.69
N GLU A 195 -4.38 2.29 26.81
CA GLU A 195 -5.42 3.33 26.95
C GLU A 195 -5.14 4.55 26.05
N ALA A 196 -3.90 4.74 25.61
CA ALA A 196 -3.52 5.81 24.70
C ALA A 196 -3.75 5.47 23.22
N LEU A 197 -4.11 4.22 22.87
CA LEU A 197 -4.33 3.79 21.48
C LEU A 197 -5.39 4.63 20.75
N ASP A 198 -6.46 5.02 21.43
CA ASP A 198 -7.52 5.83 20.81
C ASP A 198 -7.01 7.20 20.33
N LYS A 199 -5.94 7.72 20.93
CA LYS A 199 -5.36 9.03 20.57
C LYS A 199 -4.77 9.04 19.16
N ILE A 200 -4.34 7.89 18.63
CA ILE A 200 -3.71 7.80 17.30
C ILE A 200 -4.71 7.50 16.17
N ILE A 201 -5.97 7.14 16.49
CA ILE A 201 -7.00 6.78 15.50
C ILE A 201 -7.18 7.89 14.47
N SER A 202 -7.38 9.13 14.90
CA SER A 202 -7.61 10.26 13.98
C SER A 202 -6.43 10.46 13.02
N SER A 203 -5.20 10.26 13.49
CA SER A 203 -4.00 10.36 12.65
C SER A 203 -3.92 9.19 11.65
N LEU A 204 -4.21 7.96 12.08
CA LEU A 204 -4.23 6.79 11.20
C LEU A 204 -5.30 6.92 10.12
N VAL A 205 -6.54 7.28 10.49
CA VAL A 205 -7.63 7.53 9.54
C VAL A 205 -7.23 8.58 8.51
N LYS A 206 -6.67 9.71 8.95
CA LYS A 206 -6.20 10.76 8.04
C LYS A 206 -5.15 10.25 7.05
N ARG A 207 -4.20 9.41 7.48
CA ARG A 207 -3.14 8.88 6.59
C ARG A 207 -3.70 7.83 5.62
N ILE A 208 -4.54 6.93 6.10
CA ILE A 208 -5.17 5.88 5.29
C ILE A 208 -6.11 6.48 4.23
N THR A 209 -6.90 7.50 4.59
CA THR A 209 -7.80 8.19 3.64
C THR A 209 -7.04 8.95 2.56
N VAL A 210 -5.85 9.48 2.84
CA VAL A 210 -4.98 10.07 1.81
C VAL A 210 -4.50 9.01 0.82
N ILE A 211 -4.18 7.79 1.30
CA ILE A 211 -3.81 6.66 0.44
C ILE A 211 -5.01 6.29 -0.43
N GLU A 212 -6.19 6.11 0.16
CA GLU A 212 -7.45 5.84 -0.55
C GLU A 212 -7.66 6.85 -1.68
N ALA A 213 -7.67 8.15 -1.36
CA ALA A 213 -7.91 9.20 -2.34
C ALA A 213 -6.84 9.23 -3.44
N THR A 214 -5.59 8.88 -3.12
CA THR A 214 -4.49 8.84 -4.09
C THR A 214 -4.61 7.63 -5.03
N VAL A 215 -4.96 6.47 -4.49
CA VAL A 215 -5.14 5.23 -5.24
C VAL A 215 -6.37 5.33 -6.15
N MET A 216 -7.48 5.89 -5.64
CA MET A 216 -8.68 6.15 -6.44
C MET A 216 -8.45 7.19 -7.54
N ARG A 217 -7.49 8.11 -7.37
CA ARG A 217 -7.10 9.10 -8.39
C ARG A 217 -6.06 8.59 -9.38
N ARG A 218 -5.53 7.38 -9.21
CA ARG A 218 -4.68 6.76 -10.23
C ARG A 218 -5.57 6.27 -11.36
N GLN A 219 -5.36 6.87 -12.52
CA GLN A 219 -6.03 6.51 -13.76
C GLN A 219 -5.01 5.79 -14.63
N ILE A 220 -5.22 4.51 -14.93
CA ILE A 220 -4.45 3.84 -15.97
C ILE A 220 -5.04 4.23 -17.29
N VAL A 221 -4.15 4.59 -18.22
CA VAL A 221 -4.49 4.85 -19.59
C VAL A 221 -3.91 3.71 -20.41
N ARG A 222 -4.77 2.88 -20.99
CA ARG A 222 -4.32 1.94 -22.02
C ARG A 222 -4.30 2.69 -23.34
N VAL A 223 -3.22 2.51 -24.08
CA VAL A 223 -3.06 3.06 -25.43
C VAL A 223 -2.78 1.87 -26.32
N GLU A 224 -3.78 1.45 -27.09
CA GLU A 224 -3.54 0.49 -28.15
C GLU A 224 -2.96 1.23 -29.36
N LEU A 225 -1.80 0.81 -29.83
CA LEU A 225 -1.16 1.37 -31.02
C LEU A 225 -1.47 0.44 -32.19
N GLN A 226 -2.22 0.92 -33.17
CA GLN A 226 -2.29 0.28 -34.47
C GLN A 226 -1.09 0.76 -35.29
N VAL A 227 -0.20 -0.16 -35.62
CA VAL A 227 1.09 0.15 -36.21
C VAL A 227 1.14 -0.39 -37.65
N ASN A 228 1.09 0.52 -38.64
CA ASN A 228 1.13 0.13 -40.05
C ASN A 228 2.56 -0.08 -40.59
N LEU A 229 3.59 0.01 -39.73
CA LEU A 229 5.01 -0.09 -40.06
C LEU A 229 5.78 -0.82 -38.95
N THR A 230 6.89 -1.46 -39.29
CA THR A 230 7.78 -2.08 -38.29
C THR A 230 8.67 -1.01 -37.66
N PHE A 231 8.49 -0.75 -36.35
CA PHE A 231 9.36 0.13 -35.56
C PHE A 231 10.18 -0.67 -34.55
N ASP A 232 11.39 -0.20 -34.25
CA ASP A 232 12.19 -0.72 -33.15
C ASP A 232 11.76 -0.07 -31.83
N LEU A 233 10.96 -0.80 -31.05
CA LEU A 233 10.47 -0.35 -29.74
C LEU A 233 11.56 -0.31 -28.66
N ASN A 234 12.79 -0.77 -28.94
CA ASN A 234 13.92 -0.60 -28.03
C ASN A 234 14.65 0.74 -28.25
N ASN A 235 14.29 1.49 -29.30
CA ASN A 235 14.88 2.80 -29.59
C ASN A 235 14.23 3.88 -28.70
N THR A 236 15.05 4.56 -27.89
CA THR A 236 14.58 5.59 -26.95
C THR A 236 13.97 6.81 -27.65
N VAL A 237 14.44 7.17 -28.84
CA VAL A 237 13.87 8.29 -29.62
C VAL A 237 12.45 7.95 -30.09
N VAL A 238 12.24 6.70 -30.51
CA VAL A 238 10.90 6.19 -30.90
C VAL A 238 9.98 6.15 -29.68
N GLN A 239 10.49 5.73 -28.52
CA GLN A 239 9.75 5.76 -27.26
C GLN A 239 9.38 7.20 -26.86
N ASP A 240 10.30 8.15 -26.92
CA ASP A 240 10.02 9.54 -26.53
C ASP A 240 8.95 10.18 -27.44
N GLU A 241 9.00 9.91 -28.75
CA GLU A 241 8.01 10.43 -29.70
C GLU A 241 6.61 9.85 -29.42
N ILE A 242 6.49 8.53 -29.23
CA ILE A 242 5.19 7.91 -28.90
C ILE A 242 4.68 8.47 -27.57
N LEU A 243 5.56 8.69 -26.58
CA LEU A 243 5.17 9.26 -25.28
C LEU A 243 4.61 10.67 -25.43
N ASN A 244 5.23 11.49 -26.28
CA ASN A 244 4.77 12.85 -26.57
C ASN A 244 3.39 12.85 -27.25
N GLN A 245 3.18 11.97 -28.24
CA GLN A 245 1.88 11.83 -28.91
C GLN A 245 0.77 11.40 -27.94
N ILE A 246 1.07 10.46 -27.04
CA ILE A 246 0.13 10.03 -25.99
C ILE A 246 -0.16 11.19 -25.04
N LYS A 247 0.85 11.94 -24.63
CA LYS A 247 0.69 13.09 -23.74
C LYS A 247 -0.21 14.16 -24.35
N LEU A 248 -0.07 14.46 -25.64
CA LEU A 248 -0.93 15.40 -26.36
C LEU A 248 -2.39 14.93 -26.39
N LYS A 249 -2.64 13.67 -26.79
CA LYS A 249 -4.00 13.11 -26.80
C LYS A 249 -4.66 13.09 -25.42
N LEU A 250 -3.87 12.86 -24.37
CA LEU A 250 -4.37 12.93 -22.99
C LEU A 250 -4.77 14.35 -22.58
N GLN A 251 -4.01 15.36 -23.01
CA GLN A 251 -4.36 16.76 -22.78
C GLN A 251 -5.66 17.14 -23.50
N GLU A 252 -5.87 16.66 -24.74
CA GLU A 252 -7.13 16.84 -25.48
C GLU A 252 -8.34 16.28 -24.72
N GLN A 253 -8.13 15.20 -23.94
CA GLN A 253 -9.15 14.59 -23.08
C GLN A 253 -9.26 15.24 -21.68
N GLY A 254 -8.62 16.39 -21.46
CA GLY A 254 -8.74 17.17 -20.23
C GLY A 254 -7.73 16.82 -19.13
N LEU A 255 -6.67 16.07 -19.44
CA LEU A 255 -5.63 15.73 -18.46
C LEU A 255 -4.58 16.86 -18.29
N PRO A 256 -4.00 17.02 -17.08
CA PRO A 256 -2.99 18.05 -16.82
C PRO A 256 -1.73 17.91 -17.68
N SER A 257 -1.18 19.03 -18.12
CA SER A 257 0.03 19.08 -18.97
C SER A 257 1.31 18.56 -18.31
N ASN A 258 1.35 18.54 -16.97
CA ASN A 258 2.43 18.01 -16.16
C ASN A 258 2.31 16.50 -15.86
N THR A 259 1.40 15.78 -16.52
CA THR A 259 1.24 14.33 -16.36
C THR A 259 2.56 13.61 -16.65
N LYS A 260 3.09 12.87 -15.67
CA LYS A 260 4.23 11.96 -15.84
C LYS A 260 3.76 10.63 -16.42
N LEU A 261 4.46 10.17 -17.45
CA LEU A 261 4.20 8.91 -18.15
C LEU A 261 5.44 8.02 -18.06
N SER A 262 5.26 6.71 -17.90
CA SER A 262 6.35 5.72 -17.93
C SER A 262 6.04 4.61 -18.94
N TRP A 263 7.07 4.04 -19.56
CA TRP A 263 7.00 2.95 -20.53
C TRP A 263 7.04 1.58 -19.86
N ILE A 264 6.11 0.67 -20.20
CA ILE A 264 6.17 -0.76 -19.82
C ILE A 264 5.81 -1.62 -21.04
N LYS A 265 6.70 -2.54 -21.42
CA LYS A 265 6.47 -3.53 -22.48
C LYS A 265 5.98 -4.83 -21.85
N GLN A 266 4.83 -5.34 -22.30
CA GLN A 266 4.30 -6.62 -21.82
C GLN A 266 4.84 -7.82 -22.65
N PRO A 267 4.78 -9.04 -22.09
CA PRO A 267 5.29 -10.25 -22.75
C PRO A 267 4.65 -10.55 -24.12
N ASP A 268 3.43 -10.06 -24.35
CA ASP A 268 2.67 -10.22 -25.59
C ASP A 268 3.00 -9.16 -26.65
N GLY A 269 3.95 -8.26 -26.38
CA GLY A 269 4.35 -7.18 -27.29
C GLY A 269 3.47 -5.92 -27.20
N GLN A 270 2.47 -5.89 -26.31
CA GLN A 270 1.67 -4.69 -26.06
C GLN A 270 2.43 -3.66 -25.21
N ILE A 271 2.15 -2.37 -25.45
CA ILE A 271 2.77 -1.24 -24.74
C ILE A 271 1.76 -0.65 -23.76
N PHE A 272 2.15 -0.51 -22.49
CA PHE A 272 1.35 0.15 -21.47
C PHE A 272 2.05 1.40 -20.93
N HIS A 273 1.26 2.46 -20.74
CA HIS A 273 1.70 3.66 -20.03
C HIS A 273 1.01 3.80 -18.68
N LYS A 274 1.80 3.72 -17.60
CA LYS A 274 1.30 4.01 -16.27
C LYS A 274 1.34 5.53 -16.04
N LYS A 275 0.20 6.13 -15.75
CA LYS A 275 0.13 7.53 -15.33
C LYS A 275 0.62 7.65 -13.90
N TYR A 276 1.61 8.50 -13.66
CA TYR A 276 1.97 8.96 -12.31
C TYR A 276 1.30 10.31 -12.08
N ASN A 277 0.23 10.32 -11.30
CA ASN A 277 -0.34 11.56 -10.77
C ASN A 277 0.49 11.96 -9.54
N GLU A 278 1.52 12.78 -9.75
CA GLU A 278 2.16 13.50 -8.65
C GLU A 278 1.28 14.69 -8.26
N LYS A 279 0.65 14.62 -7.09
CA LYS A 279 0.46 15.83 -6.28
C LYS A 279 1.70 15.97 -5.42
N SER A 280 2.68 16.71 -5.92
CA SER A 280 3.85 17.14 -5.17
C SER A 280 3.41 18.12 -4.07
N VAL A 281 3.20 17.61 -2.86
CA VAL A 281 3.37 18.42 -1.65
C VAL A 281 4.88 18.54 -1.44
N LYS A 282 5.49 19.61 -1.99
CA LYS A 282 6.74 20.26 -1.54
C LYS A 282 7.14 21.40 -2.49
N GLU A 283 6.24 22.36 -2.65
CA GLU A 283 6.63 23.76 -2.87
C GLU A 283 6.01 24.57 -1.72
N GLN A 284 6.69 24.56 -0.59
CA GLN A 284 6.71 25.62 0.42
C GLN A 284 7.76 25.22 1.47
N LYS A 285 8.74 26.10 1.67
CA LYS A 285 9.95 26.00 2.53
C LYS A 285 11.21 25.36 1.91
N LYS A 286 11.84 26.07 0.97
CA LYS A 286 13.19 26.63 1.16
C LYS A 286 13.52 27.63 0.04
N SER A 287 12.89 28.79 0.15
CA SER A 287 13.34 30.06 -0.42
C SER A 287 12.88 31.13 0.57
N LYS A 288 13.66 31.24 1.64
CA LYS A 288 13.77 32.37 2.58
C LYS A 288 14.88 32.01 3.55
N ASP A 289 15.74 33.00 3.77
CA ASP A 289 17.06 32.98 4.44
C ASP A 289 18.15 32.52 3.43
N GLU A 290 18.72 33.38 2.57
CA GLU A 290 19.53 34.60 2.85
C GLU A 290 20.62 34.37 3.89
N PHE A 291 21.73 33.73 3.48
CA PHE A 291 23.15 34.14 3.52
C PHE A 291 24.07 32.94 3.33
#